data_AF-A0A7R8VT13-F1
#
_entry.id   AF-A0A7R8VT13-F1
#
_cell.length_a   1.000
_cell.length_b   1.000
_cell.length_c   1.000
_cell.angle_alpha   90.00
_cell.angle_beta   90.00
_cell.angle_gamma   90.00
#
_symmetry.space_group_name_H-M   'P 1'
#
loop_
_entity.id
_entity.type
_entity.pdbx_description
1 polymer ?
#
loop_
_entity_poly.entity_id
_entity_poly.type
_entity_poly.pdbx_seq_one_letter_code
_entity_poly.pdbx_strand_id
1 'polypeptide(L)' 'MVSMKTSLQHLSGIALMDTSCKPEVIWYFDEMELPEDLKERFRVLFQTREKWTLDEIRPYVQ' A
#
# COMPACT_ATOMS: atom_id res chain seq x y z
N MET A 1 0.34 32.86 -0.93
CA MET A 1 1.34 31.77 -0.93
C MET A 1 0.61 30.48 -0.61
N VAL A 2 0.56 29.52 -1.52
CA VAL A 2 0.02 28.19 -1.22
C VAL A 2 1.21 27.32 -0.81
N SER A 3 1.24 26.85 0.42
CA SER A 3 2.26 25.91 0.88
C SER A 3 1.84 24.47 0.55
N MET A 4 2.79 23.66 0.09
CA MET A 4 2.56 22.24 -0.11
C MET A 4 2.37 21.57 1.25
N LYS A 5 1.22 20.91 1.43
CA LYS A 5 0.95 20.08 2.62
C LYS A 5 1.19 18.63 2.23
N THR A 6 1.98 17.91 3.01
CA THR A 6 2.18 16.47 2.84
C THR A 6 1.33 15.71 3.86
N SER A 7 0.74 14.60 3.44
CA SER A 7 0.01 13.68 4.31
C SER A 7 0.29 12.22 3.92
N LEU A 8 -0.02 11.29 4.82
CA LEU A 8 0.11 9.86 4.55
C LEU A 8 -0.81 9.38 3.41
N GLN A 9 -1.89 10.12 3.09
CA GLN A 9 -2.75 9.77 1.96
C GLN A 9 -2.00 9.81 0.63
N HIS A 10 -0.92 10.61 0.54
CA HIS A 10 -0.08 10.65 -0.66
C HIS A 10 0.75 9.37 -0.88
N LEU A 11 0.78 8.46 0.10
CA LEU A 11 1.48 7.17 -0.01
C LEU A 11 0.58 6.03 -0.51
N SER A 12 -0.69 6.30 -0.78
CA SER A 12 -1.64 5.33 -1.33
C SER A 12 -1.10 4.72 -2.63
N GLY A 13 -0.98 3.40 -2.68
CA GLY A 13 -0.49 2.66 -3.86
C GLY A 13 1.03 2.57 -4.00
N ILE A 14 1.81 3.26 -3.15
CA ILE A 14 3.28 3.25 -3.21
C ILE A 14 3.97 2.75 -1.93
N ALA A 15 3.21 2.56 -0.86
CA ALA A 15 3.75 2.04 0.39
C ALA A 15 2.71 1.30 1.26
N LEU A 16 3.23 0.38 2.06
CA LEU A 16 2.52 -0.26 3.17
C LEU A 16 2.91 0.41 4.48
N MET A 17 1.93 0.61 5.35
CA MET A 17 2.13 1.22 6.67
C MET A 17 1.63 0.27 7.74
N ASP A 18 2.41 0.09 8.80
CA ASP A 18 1.97 -0.54 10.03
C ASP A 18 2.09 0.46 11.19
N THR A 19 0.96 1.08 11.52
CA THR A 19 0.82 2.02 12.63
C THR A 19 0.44 1.33 13.94
N SER A 20 0.26 0.00 13.93
CA SER A 20 -0.09 -0.78 15.11
C SER A 20 1.14 -1.20 15.91
N CYS A 21 2.30 -1.30 15.25
CA CYS A 21 3.57 -1.63 15.88
C CYS A 21 4.30 -0.38 16.44
N LYS A 22 5.28 -0.60 17.32
CA LYS A 22 6.14 0.48 17.86
C LYS A 22 7.62 0.12 17.73
N PRO A 23 8.43 0.93 17.01
CA PRO A 23 8.03 2.15 16.28
C PRO A 23 7.11 1.82 15.10
N GLU A 24 6.29 2.80 14.69
CA GLU A 24 5.50 2.69 13.46
C GLU A 24 6.45 2.61 12.26
N VAL A 25 6.06 1.87 11.23
CA VAL A 25 6.91 1.57 10.08
C VAL A 25 6.18 1.74 8.75
N ILE A 26 6.96 2.10 7.73
CA ILE A 26 6.50 2.31 6.35
C ILE A 26 7.46 1.54 5.44
N TRP A 27 6.93 0.73 4.53
CA TRP A 27 7.69 -0.01 3.52
C TRP A 27 7.28 0.42 2.12
N TYR A 28 8.26 0.60 1.24
CA TYR A 28 7.99 0.80 -0.18
C TYR A 28 7.32 -0.44 -0.76
N PHE A 29 6.23 -0.24 -1.48
CA PHE A 29 5.45 -1.29 -2.14
C PHE A 29 4.56 -0.63 -3.19
N ASP A 30 5.01 -0.67 -4.43
CA ASP A 30 4.43 0.08 -5.54
C ASP A 30 3.47 -0.79 -6.36
N GLU A 31 2.25 -0.31 -6.57
CA GLU A 31 1.25 -0.98 -7.39
C GLU A 31 1.71 -1.19 -8.84
N MET A 32 2.63 -0.35 -9.32
CA MET A 32 3.22 -0.43 -10.65
C MET A 32 4.21 -1.59 -10.79
N GLU A 33 4.76 -2.09 -9.68
CA GLU A 33 5.66 -3.24 -9.67
C GLU A 33 4.90 -4.58 -9.55
N LEU A 34 3.57 -4.53 -9.38
CA LEU A 34 2.75 -5.72 -9.26
C LEU A 34 2.45 -6.38 -10.62
N PRO A 35 2.29 -7.72 -10.64
CA PRO A 35 1.88 -8.45 -11.84
C PRO A 35 0.61 -7.91 -12.48
N GLU A 36 0.53 -7.87 -13.82
CA GLU A 36 -0.70 -7.48 -14.53
C GLU A 36 -1.81 -8.53 -14.37
N ASP A 37 -1.45 -9.81 -14.31
CA ASP A 37 -2.42 -10.88 -14.05
C ASP A 37 -3.02 -10.74 -12.65
N LEU A 38 -4.34 -10.66 -12.58
CA LEU A 38 -5.06 -10.39 -11.34
C LEU A 38 -4.87 -11.49 -10.30
N LYS A 39 -4.79 -12.76 -10.71
CA LYS A 39 -4.62 -13.88 -9.79
C LYS A 39 -3.23 -13.85 -9.18
N GLU A 40 -2.22 -13.58 -9.99
CA GLU A 40 -0.83 -13.47 -9.58
C GLU A 40 -0.60 -12.22 -8.70
N ARG A 41 -1.25 -11.11 -9.03
CA ARG A 41 -1.31 -9.90 -8.20
C ARG A 41 -1.87 -10.18 -6.81
N PHE A 42 -3.03 -10.83 -6.71
CA PHE A 42 -3.59 -11.23 -5.41
C PHE A 42 -2.69 -12.20 -4.66
N ARG A 43 -2.00 -13.10 -5.36
CA ARG A 43 -1.02 -14.01 -4.75
C ARG A 43 0.08 -13.22 -4.05
N VAL A 44 0.67 -12.23 -4.73
CA VAL A 44 1.71 -11.36 -4.15
C VAL A 44 1.15 -10.57 -2.96
N LEU A 45 -0.02 -9.94 -3.11
CA LEU A 45 -0.62 -9.12 -2.04
C LEU A 45 -0.87 -9.91 -0.74
N PHE A 46 -1.39 -11.13 -0.84
CA PHE A 46 -1.66 -11.97 0.33
C PHE A 46 -0.41 -12.69 0.88
N GLN A 47 0.67 -12.79 0.09
CA GLN A 47 1.98 -13.22 0.60
C GLN A 47 2.69 -12.10 1.36
N THR A 48 2.56 -10.85 0.91
CA THR A 48 3.18 -9.68 1.55
C THR A 48 2.54 -9.35 2.89
N ARG A 49 1.21 -9.45 2.99
CA ARG A 49 0.47 -9.13 4.22
C ARG A 49 -0.72 -10.06 4.39
N GLU A 50 -0.86 -10.63 5.59
CA GLU A 50 -1.89 -11.63 5.91
C GLU A 50 -3.32 -11.05 5.85
N LYS A 51 -3.50 -9.79 6.28
CA LYS A 51 -4.81 -9.14 6.39
C LYS A 51 -4.79 -7.75 5.82
N TRP A 52 -5.82 -7.45 5.04
CA TRP A 52 -6.04 -6.16 4.41
C TRP A 52 -7.41 -5.63 4.76
N THR A 53 -7.49 -4.34 5.09
CA THR A 53 -8.74 -3.61 4.99
C THR A 53 -9.03 -3.28 3.53
N LEU A 54 -10.29 -2.96 3.23
CA LEU A 54 -10.70 -2.58 1.88
C LEU A 54 -9.99 -1.31 1.39
N ASP A 55 -9.76 -0.33 2.26
CA ASP A 55 -9.09 0.91 1.89
C ASP A 55 -7.59 0.71 1.63
N GLU A 56 -6.95 -0.22 2.33
CA GLU A 56 -5.53 -0.54 2.13
C GLU A 56 -5.29 -1.31 0.82
N ILE A 57 -6.16 -2.26 0.47
CA ILE A 57 -5.95 -3.11 -0.72
C ILE A 57 -6.37 -2.43 -2.02
N ARG A 58 -7.34 -1.50 -1.96
CA ARG A 58 -7.95 -0.83 -3.11
C ARG A 58 -6.96 -0.28 -4.15
N PRO A 59 -5.89 0.44 -3.77
CA PRO A 59 -4.94 0.98 -4.74
C PRO A 59 -4.29 -0.13 -5.58
N TYR A 60 -3.99 -1.26 -4.95
CA TYR A 60 -3.22 -2.33 -5.56
C TYR A 60 -3.99 -3.23 -6.53
N VAL A 61 -5.33 -3.09 -6.61
CA VAL A 61 -6.21 -4.03 -7.35
C VAL A 61 -7.13 -3.34 -8.38
N GLN A 62 -6.98 -2.03 -8.58
CA GLN A 62 -7.74 -1.26 -9.57
C GLN A 62 -7.06 -1.23 -10.94
#